data_AF-A0A101NAL3-F1
#
_entry.id   AF-A0A101NAL3-F1
#
_cell.length_a   1.000
_cell.length_b   1.000
_cell.length_c   1.000
_cell.angle_alpha   90.00
_cell.angle_beta   90.00
_cell.angle_gamma   90.00
#
_symmetry.space_group_name_H-M   'P 1'
#
loop_
_entity.id
_entity.type
_entity.pdbx_description
1 polymer ?
#
loop_
_entity_poly.entity_id
_entity_poly.type
_entity_poly.pdbx_seq_one_letter_code
_entity_poly.pdbx_strand_id
1 'polypeptide(L)' 'MTRLRRIFGFGIDRHHEGEQVHLTPEDAGDIARKAGARELVVTHVGPSLTREAATARAAVAFAGRTSTAFEGATRLV' A
#
# COMPACT_ATOMS: atom_id res chain seq x y z
N MET A 1 -26.74 -11.76 9.49
CA MET A 1 -26.63 -10.33 9.16
C MET A 1 -25.16 -9.93 9.15
N THR A 2 -24.69 -9.61 7.96
CA THR A 2 -23.29 -9.60 7.49
C THR A 2 -22.42 -8.55 8.20
N ARG A 3 -21.31 -8.98 8.82
CA ARG A 3 -20.28 -8.10 9.40
C ARG A 3 -19.45 -7.41 8.29
N LEU A 4 -20.07 -6.51 7.54
CA LEU A 4 -19.41 -5.71 6.50
C LEU A 4 -18.73 -4.44 7.05
N ARG A 5 -18.44 -4.36 8.36
CA ARG A 5 -17.97 -3.14 9.05
C ARG A 5 -16.46 -3.10 9.35
N ARG A 6 -15.65 -4.06 8.89
CA ARG A 6 -14.21 -4.16 9.27
C ARG A 6 -13.19 -4.02 8.14
N ILE A 7 -13.61 -3.82 6.90
CA ILE A 7 -12.67 -3.74 5.75
C ILE A 7 -12.29 -2.28 5.44
N PHE A 8 -13.09 -1.31 5.90
CA PHE A 8 -12.97 0.11 5.53
C PHE A 8 -12.98 1.05 6.74
N GLY A 9 -12.35 0.64 7.85
CA GLY A 9 -12.22 1.47 9.05
C GLY A 9 -11.20 2.60 8.89
N PHE A 10 -11.44 3.74 9.54
CA PHE A 10 -10.50 4.85 9.61
C PHE A 10 -9.21 4.41 10.35
N GLY A 11 -8.02 4.58 9.76
CA GLY A 11 -6.72 4.31 10.42
C GLY A 11 -6.07 2.94 10.15
N ILE A 12 -6.43 2.26 9.05
CA ILE A 12 -5.86 0.95 8.66
C ILE A 12 -4.42 1.01 8.12
N ASP A 13 -3.89 2.19 7.87
CA ASP A 13 -2.51 2.42 7.40
C ASP A 13 -1.48 2.41 8.54
N ARG A 14 -1.93 2.21 9.78
CA ARG A 14 -1.08 2.03 10.97
C ARG A 14 -1.42 0.71 11.66
N HIS A 15 -0.38 0.00 12.08
CA HIS A 15 -0.52 -1.24 12.84
C HIS A 15 -1.31 -1.00 14.13
N HIS A 16 -2.32 -1.84 14.38
CA HIS A 16 -3.04 -1.93 15.65
C HIS A 16 -3.18 -3.41 16.04
N GLU A 17 -3.27 -3.69 17.34
CA GLU A 17 -3.42 -5.06 17.86
C GLU A 17 -4.77 -5.67 17.43
N GLY A 18 -4.71 -6.57 16.45
CA GLY A 18 -5.82 -7.26 15.80
C GLY A 18 -5.29 -8.15 14.66
N GLU A 19 -6.16 -8.91 13.99
CA GLU A 19 -5.75 -9.76 12.87
C GLU A 19 -5.35 -8.87 11.68
N GLN A 20 -4.06 -8.55 11.62
CA GLN A 20 -3.51 -7.66 10.62
C GLN A 20 -3.38 -8.39 9.28
N VAL A 21 -4.30 -8.07 8.37
CA VAL A 21 -4.38 -8.69 7.05
C VAL A 21 -3.93 -7.76 5.92
N HIS A 22 -3.53 -6.52 6.24
CA HIS A 22 -3.09 -5.51 5.28
C HIS A 22 -1.73 -4.92 5.67
N LEU A 23 -0.97 -4.54 4.64
CA LEU A 23 0.30 -3.86 4.76
C LEU A 23 0.09 -2.35 4.96
N THR A 24 0.96 -1.74 5.75
CA THR A 24 1.17 -0.30 5.68
C THR A 24 1.94 0.06 4.40
N PRO A 25 1.90 1.32 3.95
CA PRO A 25 2.76 1.77 2.85
C PRO A 25 4.24 1.50 3.09
N GLU A 26 4.72 1.68 4.32
CA GLU A 26 6.10 1.42 4.73
C GLU A 26 6.46 -0.06 4.59
N ASP A 27 5.57 -0.97 5.04
CA ASP A 27 5.81 -2.41 4.88
C ASP A 27 5.95 -2.80 3.41
N ALA A 28 5.08 -2.26 2.54
CA ALA A 28 5.13 -2.53 1.11
C ALA A 28 6.46 -2.06 0.49
N GLY A 29 6.92 -0.85 0.86
CA GLY A 29 8.20 -0.32 0.42
C GLY A 29 9.39 -1.14 0.92
N ASP A 30 9.37 -1.55 2.19
CA ASP A 30 10.43 -2.36 2.79
C ASP A 30 10.51 -3.76 2.18
N ILE A 31 9.37 -4.39 1.90
CA ILE A 31 9.33 -5.68 1.20
C ILE A 31 9.93 -5.55 -0.20
N ALA A 32 9.54 -4.53 -0.96
CA ALA A 32 10.08 -4.29 -2.31
C ALA A 32 11.60 -4.06 -2.29
N ARG A 33 12.10 -3.32 -1.29
CA ARG A 33 13.53 -3.08 -1.08
C ARG A 33 14.27 -4.37 -0.78
N LYS A 34 13.78 -5.16 0.20
CA LYS A 34 14.38 -6.45 0.59
C LYS A 34 14.35 -7.47 -0.55
N ALA A 35 13.32 -7.44 -1.38
CA ALA A 35 13.19 -8.29 -2.56
C ALA A 35 14.10 -7.86 -3.72
N GLY A 36 14.74 -6.70 -3.67
CA GLY A 36 15.53 -6.16 -4.78
C GLY A 36 14.68 -5.84 -6.01
N ALA A 37 13.42 -5.44 -5.82
CA ALA A 37 12.53 -5.11 -6.91
C ALA A 37 13.09 -3.94 -7.75
N ARG A 38 12.83 -3.94 -9.06
CA ARG A 38 13.23 -2.82 -9.95
C ARG A 38 12.30 -1.61 -9.83
N GLU A 39 11.03 -1.87 -9.55
CA GLU A 39 9.99 -0.85 -9.38
C GLU A 39 8.86 -1.36 -8.48
N LEU A 40 8.15 -0.42 -7.85
CA LEU A 40 7.00 -0.68 -6.97
C LEU A 40 5.77 0.08 -7.49
N VAL A 41 4.65 -0.63 -7.66
CA VAL A 41 3.36 -0.01 -8.00
C VAL A 41 2.41 -0.18 -6.82
N VAL A 42 1.96 0.93 -6.23
CA VAL A 42 1.08 0.95 -5.06
C VAL A 42 -0.38 0.87 -5.50
N THR A 43 -1.12 -0.08 -4.94
CA THR A 43 -2.55 -0.32 -5.20
C THR A 43 -3.28 -0.71 -3.90
N HIS A 44 -4.58 -0.97 -3.99
CA HIS A 44 -5.43 -1.39 -2.86
C HIS A 44 -5.31 -0.45 -1.65
N VAL A 45 -5.41 0.86 -1.91
CA VAL A 45 -5.27 1.88 -0.87
C VAL A 45 -6.58 2.02 -0.11
N GLY A 46 -6.49 1.90 1.21
CA GLY A 46 -7.61 2.07 2.12
C GLY A 46 -8.21 3.47 2.12
N PRO A 47 -9.50 3.63 2.48
CA PRO A 47 -10.22 4.91 2.38
C PRO A 47 -9.70 6.00 3.34
N SER A 48 -8.91 5.65 4.36
CA SER A 48 -8.29 6.63 5.26
C SER A 48 -7.04 7.30 4.70
N LEU A 49 -6.57 6.87 3.52
CA LEU A 49 -5.35 7.37 2.91
C LEU A 49 -5.61 7.71 1.44
N THR A 50 -5.04 8.81 0.96
CA THR A 50 -5.04 9.08 -0.48
C THR A 50 -4.03 8.15 -1.17
N ARG A 51 -4.24 7.86 -2.45
CA ARG A 51 -3.32 7.00 -3.20
C ARG A 51 -1.94 7.62 -3.28
N GLU A 52 -1.88 8.94 -3.40
CA GLU A 52 -0.67 9.75 -3.45
C GLU A 52 0.10 9.67 -2.13
N ALA A 53 -0.59 9.76 -0.99
CA ALA A 53 0.04 9.64 0.32
C ALA A 53 0.58 8.22 0.57
N ALA A 54 -0.14 7.19 0.15
CA ALA A 54 0.34 5.80 0.19
C ALA A 54 1.59 5.63 -0.66
N THR A 55 1.56 6.08 -1.92
CA THR A 55 2.69 6.04 -2.84
C THR A 55 3.91 6.77 -2.29
N ALA A 56 3.73 7.98 -1.74
CA ALA A 56 4.83 8.76 -1.18
C ALA A 56 5.49 8.05 0.00
N ARG A 57 4.70 7.49 0.93
CA ARG A 57 5.22 6.75 2.08
C ARG A 57 5.97 5.47 1.68
N ALA A 58 5.39 4.70 0.76
CA ALA A 58 6.04 3.51 0.22
C ALA A 58 7.34 3.85 -0.52
N ALA A 59 7.38 4.96 -1.26
CA ALA A 59 8.56 5.42 -1.98
C ALA A 59 9.73 5.73 -1.05
N VAL A 60 9.45 6.32 0.12
CA VAL A 60 10.48 6.59 1.14
C VAL A 60 11.11 5.30 1.64
N ALA A 61 10.30 4.28 1.97
CA ALA A 61 10.79 2.99 2.45
C ALA A 61 11.49 2.16 1.36
N PHE A 62 11.00 2.21 0.12
CA PHE A 62 11.59 1.48 -1.00
C PHE A 62 12.90 2.10 -1.49
N ALA A 63 13.00 3.44 -1.47
CA ALA A 63 14.11 4.20 -2.06
C ALA A 63 14.34 3.92 -3.56
N GLY A 64 13.26 3.58 -4.28
CA GLY A 64 13.28 3.22 -5.70
C GLY A 64 12.08 3.77 -6.48
N ARG A 65 12.00 3.44 -7.78
CA ARG A 65 10.90 3.91 -8.65
C ARG A 65 9.56 3.41 -8.12
N THR A 66 8.72 4.33 -7.67
CA THR A 66 7.43 4.03 -7.06
C THR A 66 6.33 4.82 -7.75
N SER A 67 5.19 4.19 -8.03
CA SER A 67 4.06 4.87 -8.68
C SER A 67 2.70 4.40 -8.16
N THR A 68 1.70 5.25 -8.26
CA THR A 68 0.30 4.91 -8.01
C THR A 68 -0.27 4.07 -9.16
N ALA A 69 -1.00 3.01 -8.82
CA ALA A 69 -1.78 2.25 -9.79
C ALA A 69 -3.02 3.02 -10.26
N PHE A 70 -3.33 2.92 -11.55
CA PHE A 70 -4.58 3.37 -12.15
C PHE A 70 -5.21 2.22 -12.93
N GLU A 71 -6.53 2.14 -12.92
CA GLU A 71 -7.27 1.13 -13.69
C GLU A 71 -6.97 1.29 -15.18
N GLY A 72 -6.72 0.17 -15.87
CA GLY A 72 -6.34 0.14 -17.28
C GLY A 72 -4.90 0.57 -17.58
N ALA A 73 -4.10 0.99 -16.58
CA ALA A 73 -2.69 1.28 -16.79
C ALA A 73 -1.89 0.01 -17.13
N THR A 74 -1.03 0.09 -18.14
CA THR A 74 -0.10 -0.98 -18.53
C THR A 74 1.34 -0.55 -18.35
N ARG A 75 2.25 -1.51 -18.15
CA ARG A 75 3.69 -1.30 -18.03
C ARG A 75 4.44 -2.34 -18.84
N LEU A 76 5.55 -1.92 -19.44
CA LEU A 76 6.52 -2.82 -20.04
C LEU A 76 7.44 -3.34 -18.92
N VAL A 77 7.62 -4.67 -18.86
CA VAL A 77 8.40 -5.35 -17.81
C VAL A 77 9.60 -6.08 -18.39
#